data_AF-A0A9P7KHY5-F1
#
_entry.id   AF-A0A9P7KHY5-F1
#
_cell.length_a   1.000
_cell.length_b   1.000
_cell.length_c   1.000
_cell.angle_alpha   90.00
_cell.angle_beta   90.00
_cell.angle_gamma   90.00
#
_symmetry.space_group_name_H-M   'P 1'
#
loop_
_entity.id
_entity.type
_entity.pdbx_description
1 polymer ?
#
loop_
_entity_poly.entity_id
_entity_poly.type
_entity_poly.pdbx_seq_one_letter_code
_entity_poly.pdbx_strand_id
1 'polypeptide(L)'
;MTLVGCGVRTVSFLGIKVYSVGFYADLNNPDLKISRDMTPDEKINEIVRKSACVIRLVPTRSTNYTHLRDAFMRALQARMTLAKKEGTLSEEEAYEIGFPMRKLKSLFPNSPLEKHSPLDIFVSAPSAERPRTLVFRDLGAIESDWVTTEFVLHYFEGAGPSPALKKAVVERLESFEK
;
A
#
# COMPACT_ATOMS: atom_id res chain seq x y z
N MET A 1 -0.17 4.88 -15.65
CA MET A 1 -0.70 4.04 -14.55
C MET A 1 -1.44 2.85 -15.15
N THR A 2 -0.98 1.64 -14.84
CA THR A 2 -1.55 0.38 -15.31
C THR A 2 -2.20 -0.36 -14.15
N LEU A 3 -3.41 -0.88 -14.33
CA LEU A 3 -4.02 -1.80 -13.35
C LEU A 3 -3.22 -3.10 -13.33
N VAL A 4 -2.58 -3.40 -12.21
CA VAL A 4 -1.78 -4.62 -12.04
C VAL A 4 -2.66 -5.74 -11.50
N GLY A 5 -3.58 -5.44 -10.59
CA GLY A 5 -4.54 -6.42 -10.08
C GLY A 5 -5.62 -5.79 -9.23
N CYS A 6 -6.71 -6.52 -9.02
CA CYS A 6 -7.80 -6.10 -8.16
C CYS A 6 -8.34 -7.26 -7.33
N GLY A 7 -9.03 -6.94 -6.25
CA GLY A 7 -9.60 -7.93 -5.34
C GLY A 7 -10.59 -7.31 -4.37
N VAL A 8 -11.03 -8.11 -3.40
CA VAL A 8 -11.97 -7.68 -2.35
C VAL A 8 -11.35 -7.99 -0.99
N ARG A 9 -11.52 -7.08 -0.04
CA ARG A 9 -11.23 -7.35 1.37
C ARG A 9 -12.45 -7.93 2.05
N THR A 10 -12.26 -9.05 2.72
CA THR A 10 -13.30 -9.77 3.46
C THR A 10 -12.91 -9.92 4.93
N VAL A 11 -13.85 -9.70 5.85
CA VAL A 11 -13.64 -10.01 7.28
C VAL A 11 -13.91 -11.50 7.50
N SER A 12 -12.88 -12.24 7.90
CA SER A 12 -12.82 -13.71 7.84
C SER A 12 -13.91 -14.42 8.66
N PHE A 13 -14.31 -13.92 9.82
CA PHE A 13 -15.27 -14.59 10.70
C PHE A 13 -16.74 -14.47 10.26
N LEU A 14 -17.09 -13.45 9.45
CA LEU A 14 -18.47 -13.21 8.97
C LEU A 14 -18.61 -13.32 7.45
N GLY A 15 -17.51 -13.50 6.70
CA GLY A 15 -17.52 -13.46 5.24
C GLY A 15 -17.94 -12.09 4.66
N ILE A 16 -17.91 -11.03 5.47
CA ILE A 16 -18.39 -9.71 5.05
C ILE A 16 -17.36 -9.02 4.16
N LYS A 17 -17.78 -8.66 2.95
CA LYS A 17 -17.02 -7.80 2.03
C LYS A 17 -17.02 -6.37 2.55
N VAL A 18 -15.84 -5.78 2.71
CA VAL A 18 -15.65 -4.42 3.26
C VAL A 18 -15.46 -3.43 2.12
N TYR A 19 -14.47 -3.67 1.27
CA TYR A 19 -14.19 -2.85 0.10
C TYR A 19 -13.63 -3.69 -1.04
N SER A 20 -13.80 -3.20 -2.27
CA SER A 20 -12.97 -3.61 -3.40
C SER A 20 -11.66 -2.82 -3.36
N VAL A 21 -10.57 -3.44 -3.80
CA VAL A 21 -9.25 -2.82 -3.88
C VAL A 21 -8.65 -3.03 -5.26
N GLY A 22 -8.05 -1.99 -5.83
CA GLY A 22 -7.23 -2.09 -7.04
C GLY A 22 -5.82 -1.57 -6.78
N PHE A 23 -4.82 -2.30 -7.26
CA PHE A 23 -3.43 -1.87 -7.28
C PHE A 23 -3.03 -1.47 -8.69
N TYR A 24 -2.58 -0.23 -8.84
CA TYR A 24 -2.04 0.32 -10.07
C TYR A 24 -0.59 0.70 -9.85
N ALA A 25 0.23 0.55 -10.89
CA ALA A 25 1.61 0.97 -10.88
C ALA A 25 2.02 1.55 -12.23
N ASP A 26 3.06 2.36 -12.24
CA ASP A 26 3.70 2.79 -13.47
C ASP A 26 4.70 1.74 -14.00
N LEU A 27 4.17 0.72 -14.68
CA LEU A 27 5.00 -0.32 -15.29
C LEU A 27 5.87 0.20 -16.46
N ASN A 28 5.64 1.44 -16.90
CA ASN A 28 6.42 2.07 -17.96
C ASN A 28 7.69 2.76 -17.44
N ASN A 29 7.92 2.82 -16.13
CA ASN A 29 9.16 3.38 -15.58
C ASN A 29 10.41 2.69 -16.17
N PRO A 30 11.34 3.44 -16.81
CA PRO A 30 12.55 2.88 -17.40
C PRO A 30 13.54 2.27 -16.39
N ASP A 31 13.45 2.62 -15.10
CA ASP A 31 14.34 2.10 -14.06
C ASP A 31 13.92 0.74 -13.51
N LEU A 32 12.77 0.20 -13.96
CA LEU A 32 12.32 -1.13 -13.58
C LEU A 32 13.20 -2.19 -14.22
N LYS A 33 13.73 -3.09 -13.39
CA LYS A 33 14.51 -4.25 -13.81
C LYS A 33 13.79 -5.51 -13.37
N ILE A 34 13.01 -6.09 -14.27
CA ILE A 34 12.18 -7.25 -13.97
C ILE A 34 12.49 -8.37 -14.95
N SER A 35 13.15 -9.41 -14.46
CA SER A 35 13.46 -10.60 -15.23
C SER A 35 12.49 -11.74 -14.94
N ARG A 36 12.49 -12.76 -15.79
CA ARG A 36 11.60 -13.93 -15.66
C ARG A 36 11.95 -14.84 -14.48
N ASP A 37 13.20 -14.82 -14.03
CA ASP A 37 13.72 -15.59 -12.90
C ASP A 37 13.34 -15.00 -11.53
N MET A 38 12.93 -13.73 -11.47
CA MET A 38 12.42 -13.14 -10.25
C MET A 38 11.12 -13.81 -9.81
N THR A 39 11.05 -14.12 -8.52
CA THR A 39 9.80 -14.54 -7.87
C THR A 39 8.75 -13.44 -7.93
N PRO A 40 7.45 -13.77 -7.86
CA PRO A 40 6.39 -12.75 -7.86
C PRO A 40 6.55 -11.70 -6.76
N ASP A 41 6.98 -12.09 -5.55
CA ASP A 41 7.19 -11.17 -4.45
C ASP A 41 8.39 -10.23 -4.70
N GLU A 42 9.45 -10.69 -5.36
CA GLU A 42 10.56 -9.83 -5.81
C GLU A 42 10.10 -8.83 -6.88
N LYS A 43 9.29 -9.28 -7.86
CA LYS A 43 8.72 -8.39 -8.89
C LYS A 43 7.84 -7.31 -8.27
N ILE A 44 6.99 -7.68 -7.30
CA ILE A 44 6.15 -6.73 -6.56
C ILE A 44 7.03 -5.73 -5.81
N ASN A 45 8.05 -6.19 -5.09
CA ASN A 45 8.97 -5.31 -4.38
C ASN A 45 9.67 -4.31 -5.31
N GLU A 46 10.19 -4.77 -6.45
CA GLU A 46 10.83 -3.92 -7.45
C GLU A 46 9.86 -2.85 -7.98
N ILE A 47 8.64 -3.26 -8.38
CA ILE A 47 7.61 -2.34 -8.87
C ILE A 47 7.31 -1.26 -7.82
N VAL A 48 7.02 -1.68 -6.59
CA VAL A 48 6.62 -0.76 -5.51
C VAL A 48 7.74 0.19 -5.14
N ARG A 49 9.00 -0.28 -5.08
CA ARG A 49 10.16 0.52 -4.70
C ARG A 49 10.61 1.48 -5.80
N LYS A 50 10.42 1.12 -7.07
CA LYS A 50 10.89 1.92 -8.20
C LYS A 50 9.83 2.79 -8.83
N SER A 51 8.55 2.47 -8.71
CA SER A 51 7.50 3.14 -9.51
C SER A 51 6.51 3.91 -8.66
N ALA A 52 5.88 4.91 -9.28
CA ALA A 52 4.66 5.48 -8.74
C ALA A 52 3.56 4.41 -8.67
N CYS A 53 2.75 4.44 -7.62
CA CYS A 53 1.71 3.45 -7.36
C CYS A 53 0.39 4.13 -6.97
N VAL A 54 -0.73 3.43 -7.18
CA VAL A 54 -2.04 3.83 -6.64
C VAL A 54 -2.71 2.61 -6.00
N ILE A 55 -3.19 2.78 -4.78
CA ILE A 55 -4.19 1.91 -4.17
C ILE A 55 -5.54 2.61 -4.24
N ARG A 56 -6.50 2.00 -4.94
CA ARG A 56 -7.88 2.47 -5.00
C ARG A 56 -8.74 1.59 -4.12
N LEU A 57 -9.41 2.18 -3.13
CA LEU A 57 -10.38 1.48 -2.29
C LEU A 57 -11.79 1.94 -2.64
N VAL A 58 -12.70 0.99 -2.87
CA VAL A 58 -14.12 1.28 -3.12
C VAL A 58 -14.96 0.54 -2.07
N PRO A 59 -15.47 1.23 -1.03
CA PRO A 59 -16.28 0.63 0.01
C PRO A 59 -17.53 -0.02 -0.57
N THR A 60 -17.82 -1.25 -0.15
CA THR A 60 -19.04 -1.97 -0.55
C THR A 60 -20.18 -1.80 0.47
N ARG A 61 -19.87 -1.12 1.59
CA ARG A 61 -20.76 -0.76 2.70
C ARG A 61 -20.30 0.58 3.28
N SER A 62 -21.19 1.26 4.00
CA SER A 62 -20.80 2.45 4.77
C SER A 62 -19.77 2.06 5.84
N THR A 63 -18.76 2.90 6.00
CA THR A 63 -17.72 2.75 7.04
C THR A 63 -17.34 4.14 7.55
N ASN A 64 -16.30 4.23 8.38
CA ASN A 64 -15.78 5.50 8.90
C ASN A 64 -14.29 5.61 8.57
N TYR A 65 -13.82 6.81 8.22
CA TYR A 65 -12.41 7.08 7.99
C TYR A 65 -11.52 6.69 9.18
N THR A 66 -12.02 6.82 10.41
CA THR A 66 -11.36 6.37 11.64
C THR A 66 -11.07 4.86 11.63
N HIS A 67 -12.02 4.03 11.19
CA HIS A 67 -11.79 2.58 11.11
C HIS A 67 -10.72 2.22 10.08
N LEU A 68 -10.74 2.92 8.93
CA LEU A 68 -9.77 2.70 7.87
C LEU A 68 -8.37 3.17 8.30
N ARG A 69 -8.27 4.36 8.90
CA ARG A 69 -7.05 4.88 9.53
C ARG A 69 -6.47 3.88 10.50
N ASP A 70 -7.25 3.40 11.45
CA ASP A 70 -6.75 2.49 12.49
C ASP A 70 -6.29 1.15 11.89
N ALA A 71 -6.95 0.67 10.84
CA ALA A 71 -6.49 -0.49 10.09
C ALA A 71 -5.13 -0.24 9.40
N PHE A 72 -4.93 0.92 8.77
CA PHE A 72 -3.64 1.28 8.18
C PHE A 72 -2.53 1.43 9.23
N MET A 73 -2.82 2.12 10.34
CA MET A 73 -1.85 2.30 11.42
C MET A 73 -1.42 0.96 12.03
N ARG A 74 -2.36 0.02 12.23
CA ARG A 74 -2.02 -1.33 12.68
C ARG A 74 -1.17 -2.11 11.68
N ALA A 75 -1.49 -2.00 10.39
CA ALA A 75 -0.71 -2.67 9.34
C ALA A 75 0.73 -2.15 9.29
N LEU A 76 0.91 -0.83 9.30
CA LEU A 76 2.24 -0.20 9.31
C LEU A 76 3.02 -0.53 10.59
N GLN A 77 2.36 -0.55 11.74
CA GLN A 77 3.00 -0.98 13.00
C GLN A 77 3.49 -2.43 12.91
N ALA A 78 2.70 -3.33 12.32
CA ALA A 78 3.11 -4.72 12.11
C ALA A 78 4.31 -4.84 11.17
N ARG A 79 4.35 -4.05 10.08
CA ARG A 79 5.52 -3.95 9.18
C ARG A 79 6.76 -3.45 9.92
N MET A 80 6.61 -2.47 10.80
CA MET A 80 7.72 -1.94 11.59
C MET A 80 8.27 -2.99 12.57
N THR A 81 7.40 -3.76 13.22
CA THR A 81 7.80 -4.89 14.08
C THR A 81 8.54 -5.97 13.29
N LEU A 82 8.06 -6.31 12.08
CA LEU A 82 8.71 -7.28 11.21
C LEU A 82 10.10 -6.80 10.77
N ALA A 83 10.20 -5.56 10.28
CA ALA A 83 11.47 -4.98 9.82
C ALA A 83 12.52 -4.92 10.94
N LYS A 84 12.11 -4.58 12.18
CA LYS A 84 13.00 -4.65 13.35
C LYS A 84 13.49 -6.07 13.63
N LYS A 85 12.58 -7.06 13.55
CA LYS A 85 12.93 -8.48 13.76
C LYS A 85 13.91 -8.99 12.70
N GLU A 86 13.78 -8.51 11.46
CA GLU A 86 14.64 -8.87 10.33
C GLU A 86 15.95 -8.07 10.27
N GLY A 87 16.11 -7.06 11.13
CA GLY A 87 17.29 -6.18 11.13
C GLY A 87 17.33 -5.21 9.95
N THR A 88 16.22 -5.02 9.23
CA THR A 88 16.11 -4.09 8.08
C THR A 88 15.64 -2.70 8.48
N LEU A 89 15.44 -2.47 9.78
CA LEU A 89 15.10 -1.18 10.35
C LEU A 89 15.83 -0.95 11.67
N SER A 90 16.69 0.07 11.69
CA SER A 90 17.41 0.52 12.89
C SER A 90 16.48 1.22 13.90
N GLU A 91 16.98 1.39 15.14
CA GLU A 91 16.25 2.14 16.16
C GLU A 91 16.08 3.62 15.81
N GLU A 92 17.09 4.23 15.19
CA GLU A 92 17.07 5.62 14.74
C GLU A 92 16.04 5.83 13.62
N GLU A 93 16.04 4.98 12.59
CA GLU A 93 15.03 5.04 11.52
C GLU A 93 13.62 4.83 12.08
N ALA A 94 13.44 3.92 13.04
CA ALA A 94 12.16 3.69 13.69
C ALA A 94 11.66 4.90 14.48
N TYR A 95 12.57 5.66 15.10
CA TYR A 95 12.25 6.92 15.77
C TYR A 95 11.78 7.97 14.75
N GLU A 96 12.51 8.13 13.65
CA GLU A 96 12.19 9.09 12.58
C GLU A 96 10.85 8.77 11.89
N ILE A 97 10.52 7.48 11.67
CA ILE A 97 9.22 7.02 11.16
C ILE A 97 8.05 7.43 12.07
N GLY A 98 8.31 7.70 13.35
CA GLY A 98 7.28 8.12 14.30
C GLY A 98 6.55 9.41 13.88
N PHE A 99 7.25 10.38 13.29
CA PHE A 99 6.65 11.63 12.82
C PHE A 99 5.68 11.44 11.64
N PRO A 100 6.08 10.84 10.49
CA PRO A 100 5.16 10.61 9.37
C PRO A 100 4.00 9.70 9.75
N MET A 101 4.18 8.74 10.67
CA MET A 101 3.09 7.93 11.22
C MET A 101 2.04 8.76 11.97
N ARG A 102 2.46 9.72 12.81
CA ARG A 102 1.54 10.64 13.50
C ARG A 102 0.82 11.57 12.51
N LYS A 103 1.54 12.11 11.53
CA LYS A 103 0.97 12.97 10.47
C LYS A 103 -0.05 12.19 9.62
N LEU A 104 0.26 10.94 9.26
CA LEU A 104 -0.66 10.05 8.55
C LEU A 104 -1.95 9.86 9.34
N LYS A 105 -1.84 9.59 10.64
CA LYS A 105 -2.99 9.43 11.53
C LYS A 105 -3.88 10.69 11.57
N SER A 106 -3.30 11.89 11.53
CA SER A 106 -4.05 13.15 11.59
C SER A 106 -4.77 13.52 10.29
N LEU A 107 -4.46 12.88 9.15
CA LEU A 107 -5.14 13.17 7.88
C LEU A 107 -6.62 12.73 7.86
N PHE A 108 -6.99 11.75 8.69
CA PHE A 108 -8.29 11.11 8.60
C PHE A 108 -9.31 11.77 9.55
N PRO A 109 -10.40 12.34 9.02
CA PRO A 109 -11.45 12.96 9.83
C PRO A 109 -12.27 11.90 10.58
N ASN A 110 -12.99 12.34 11.61
CA ASN A 110 -14.02 11.52 12.23
C ASN A 110 -15.36 11.68 11.49
N SER A 111 -15.41 11.21 10.25
CA SER A 111 -16.62 11.24 9.43
C SER A 111 -16.87 9.91 8.70
N PRO A 112 -18.11 9.66 8.27
CA PRO A 112 -18.41 8.51 7.44
C PRO A 112 -17.65 8.54 6.11
N LEU A 113 -17.24 7.35 5.65
CA LEU A 113 -16.84 7.11 4.27
C LEU A 113 -18.00 6.40 3.57
N GLU A 114 -18.57 7.08 2.58
CA GLU A 114 -19.75 6.61 1.88
C GLU A 114 -19.49 5.34 1.06
N LYS A 115 -20.51 4.48 1.01
CA LYS A 115 -20.49 3.31 0.13
C LYS A 115 -20.31 3.77 -1.32
N HIS A 116 -19.48 3.06 -2.08
CA HIS A 116 -19.13 3.34 -3.47
C HIS A 116 -18.31 4.61 -3.72
N SER A 117 -18.04 5.43 -2.71
CA SER A 117 -17.13 6.57 -2.87
C SER A 117 -15.67 6.08 -2.91
N PRO A 118 -14.93 6.26 -4.02
CA PRO A 118 -13.58 5.78 -4.13
C PRO A 118 -12.61 6.61 -3.27
N LEU A 119 -11.79 5.94 -2.47
CA LEU A 119 -10.63 6.54 -1.84
C LEU A 119 -9.38 6.14 -2.63
N ASP A 120 -8.81 7.12 -3.32
CA ASP A 120 -7.58 6.96 -4.08
C ASP A 120 -6.38 7.39 -3.26
N ILE A 121 -5.40 6.49 -3.22
CA ILE A 121 -4.19 6.65 -2.42
C ILE A 121 -3.00 6.55 -3.38
N PHE A 122 -2.34 7.66 -3.62
CA PHE A 122 -1.23 7.77 -4.57
C PHE A 122 0.10 7.76 -3.84
N VAL A 123 1.07 7.01 -4.38
CA VAL A 123 2.47 7.04 -3.95
C VAL A 123 3.31 7.53 -5.11
N SER A 124 4.11 8.57 -4.88
CA SER A 124 5.01 9.10 -5.91
C SER A 124 6.10 8.09 -6.30
N ALA A 125 6.66 8.23 -7.50
CA ALA A 125 7.91 7.57 -7.84
C ALA A 125 9.02 8.02 -6.86
N PRO A 126 10.03 7.18 -6.57
CA PRO A 126 11.22 7.60 -5.84
C PRO A 126 11.93 8.75 -6.56
N SER A 127 12.55 9.63 -5.78
CA SER A 127 13.36 10.73 -6.27
C SER A 127 14.61 10.84 -5.39
N ALA A 128 15.72 11.29 -5.96
CA ALA A 128 16.94 11.55 -5.19
C ALA A 128 16.85 12.85 -4.36
N GLU A 129 15.92 13.75 -4.70
CA GLU A 129 15.86 15.10 -4.12
C GLU A 129 14.97 15.19 -2.89
N ARG A 130 13.95 14.33 -2.80
CA ARG A 130 12.97 14.36 -1.71
C ARG A 130 12.44 12.97 -1.37
N PRO A 131 12.04 12.74 -0.11
CA PRO A 131 11.32 11.54 0.26
C PRO A 131 10.04 11.38 -0.57
N ARG A 132 9.64 10.12 -0.79
CA ARG A 132 8.40 9.80 -1.48
C ARG A 132 7.19 10.39 -0.75
N THR A 133 6.19 10.78 -1.53
CA THR A 133 4.93 11.33 -1.03
C THR A 133 3.83 10.28 -1.10
N LEU A 134 3.09 10.09 0.00
CA LEU A 134 1.86 9.29 0.07
C LEU A 134 0.69 10.27 0.22
N VAL A 135 -0.16 10.32 -0.80
CA VAL A 135 -1.29 11.25 -0.92
C VAL A 135 -2.59 10.46 -0.79
N PHE A 136 -3.41 10.83 0.17
CA PHE A 136 -4.80 10.41 0.26
C PHE A 136 -5.64 11.50 -0.39
N ARG A 137 -6.29 11.19 -1.52
CA ARG A 137 -7.09 12.19 -2.24
C ARG A 137 -8.12 12.80 -1.28
N ASP A 138 -8.17 14.14 -1.28
CA ASP A 138 -9.05 14.97 -0.44
C ASP A 138 -8.79 14.93 1.08
N LEU A 139 -7.82 14.14 1.56
CA LEU A 139 -7.46 14.05 2.99
C LEU A 139 -6.06 14.62 3.31
N GLY A 140 -5.19 14.73 2.31
CA GLY A 140 -3.86 15.32 2.44
C GLY A 140 -2.72 14.33 2.16
N ALA A 141 -1.51 14.69 2.57
CA ALA A 141 -0.31 13.94 2.21
C ALA A 141 0.74 13.91 3.33
N ILE A 142 1.58 12.87 3.29
CA ILE A 142 2.81 12.74 4.09
C ILE A 142 4.01 12.46 3.18
N GLU A 143 5.21 12.72 3.69
CA GLU A 143 6.47 12.41 3.03
C GLU A 143 7.26 11.45 3.91
N SER A 144 7.66 10.31 3.35
CA SER A 144 8.48 9.29 4.01
C SER A 144 8.71 8.11 3.06
N ASP A 145 9.96 7.76 2.78
CA ASP A 145 10.28 6.61 1.91
C ASP A 145 9.80 5.29 2.52
N TRP A 146 9.99 5.12 3.82
CA TRP A 146 9.59 3.90 4.51
C TRP A 146 8.06 3.79 4.59
N VAL A 147 7.35 4.80 5.11
CA VAL A 147 5.89 4.71 5.29
C VAL A 147 5.20 4.56 3.94
N THR A 148 5.63 5.27 2.90
CA THR A 148 5.02 5.16 1.56
C THR A 148 5.20 3.77 0.96
N THR A 149 6.41 3.22 1.03
CA THR A 149 6.75 1.91 0.46
C THR A 149 6.02 0.80 1.22
N GLU A 150 6.11 0.81 2.54
CA GLU A 150 5.47 -0.20 3.40
C GLU A 150 3.94 -0.09 3.40
N PHE A 151 3.39 1.09 3.14
CA PHE A 151 1.96 1.26 2.91
C PHE A 151 1.49 0.49 1.67
N VAL A 152 2.29 0.32 0.63
CA VAL A 152 1.87 -0.51 -0.51
C VAL A 152 2.20 -1.98 -0.24
N LEU A 153 3.41 -2.27 0.28
CA LEU A 153 3.85 -3.65 0.52
C LEU A 153 2.99 -4.40 1.53
N HIS A 154 2.32 -3.73 2.49
CA HIS A 154 1.41 -4.44 3.40
C HIS A 154 0.24 -5.12 2.69
N TYR A 155 -0.10 -4.72 1.45
CA TYR A 155 -1.12 -5.41 0.66
C TYR A 155 -0.67 -6.79 0.16
N PHE A 156 0.64 -7.05 0.16
CA PHE A 156 1.27 -8.23 -0.41
C PHE A 156 2.04 -9.05 0.63
N GLU A 157 2.26 -8.52 1.84
CA GLU A 157 2.86 -9.28 2.93
C GLU A 157 1.96 -10.44 3.39
N GLY A 158 2.51 -11.66 3.44
CA GLY A 158 1.72 -12.87 3.70
C GLY A 158 0.52 -13.00 2.77
N ALA A 159 -0.69 -13.04 3.33
CA ALA A 159 -1.94 -13.04 2.58
C ALA A 159 -2.49 -11.63 2.29
N GLY A 160 -1.90 -10.60 2.90
CA GLY A 160 -2.38 -9.23 2.86
C GLY A 160 -3.80 -9.04 3.42
N PRO A 161 -4.36 -7.83 3.33
CA PRO A 161 -5.76 -7.56 3.65
C PRO A 161 -6.72 -8.05 2.55
N SER A 162 -6.22 -8.45 1.38
CA SER A 162 -6.99 -9.03 0.30
C SER A 162 -6.18 -10.13 -0.42
N PRO A 163 -6.38 -11.41 -0.05
CA PRO A 163 -5.73 -12.53 -0.73
C PRO A 163 -6.08 -12.56 -2.23
N ALA A 164 -7.29 -12.14 -2.59
CA ALA A 164 -7.74 -12.02 -3.97
C ALA A 164 -6.91 -10.99 -4.76
N LEU A 165 -6.59 -9.84 -4.15
CA LEU A 165 -5.71 -8.85 -4.78
C LEU A 165 -4.31 -9.43 -5.01
N LYS A 166 -3.71 -10.04 -3.98
CA LYS A 166 -2.37 -10.62 -4.09
C LYS A 166 -2.34 -11.67 -5.21
N LYS A 167 -3.31 -12.58 -5.26
CA LYS A 167 -3.43 -13.58 -6.31
C LYS A 167 -3.49 -12.94 -7.71
N ALA A 168 -4.37 -11.96 -7.92
CA ALA A 168 -4.50 -11.30 -9.22
C ALA A 168 -3.22 -10.59 -9.66
N VAL A 169 -2.50 -9.96 -8.72
CA VAL A 169 -1.22 -9.30 -9.00
C VAL A 169 -0.13 -10.32 -9.34
N VAL A 170 -0.04 -11.42 -8.59
CA VAL A 170 0.91 -12.51 -8.86
C VAL A 170 0.68 -13.08 -10.27
N GLU A 171 -0.56 -13.48 -10.59
CA GLU A 171 -0.93 -14.02 -11.91
C GLU A 171 -0.57 -13.03 -13.04
N ARG A 172 -0.80 -11.73 -12.83
CA ARG A 172 -0.46 -10.71 -13.84
C ARG A 172 1.03 -10.57 -14.07
N LEU A 173 1.84 -10.78 -13.02
CA LEU A 173 3.29 -10.58 -13.02
C LEU A 173 4.10 -11.84 -13.35
N GLU A 174 3.48 -13.03 -13.39
CA GLU A 174 4.15 -14.29 -13.75
C GLU A 174 4.97 -14.15 -15.04
N SER A 175 4.35 -13.61 -16.10
CA SER A 175 4.98 -13.42 -17.41
C SER A 175 5.51 -12.01 -17.66
N PHE A 176 5.40 -11.09 -16.69
CA PHE A 176 5.88 -9.72 -16.87
C PHE A 176 7.41 -9.66 -16.80
N GLU A 177 8.01 -8.96 -17.75
CA GLU A 177 9.44 -8.68 -17.84
C GLU A 177 9.68 -7.25 -18.33
N LYS A 178 10.79 -6.65 -17.91
CA LYS A 178 11.23 -5.32 -18.31
C LYS A 178 12.73 -5.11 -18.07
#